data_AF-A0AAV3SUN4-F1
#
_entry.id   AF-A0AAV3SUN4-F1
#
_cell.length_a   1.000
_cell.length_b   1.000
_cell.length_c   1.000
_cell.angle_alpha   90.00
_cell.angle_beta   90.00
_cell.angle_gamma   90.00
#
_symmetry.space_group_name_H-M   'P 1'
#
loop_
_entity.id
_entity.type
_entity.pdbx_description
1 polymer ?
#
loop_
_entity_poly.entity_id
_entity_poly.type
_entity_poly.pdbx_seq_one_letter_code
_entity_poly.pdbx_strand_id
1 'polypeptide(L)'
;MTRGPTERLAPRPSGSPPTATDAHLLDAADGSICMSVRLYALDGCPFCETVHEALNDAGVAYEMEWVGALHSERNEVKRVSGQRGVPVLVDEDRGVTMAESANIVEYVERTLA
;
A
#
# COMPACT_ATOMS: atom_id res chain seq x y z
N MET A 1 32.45 11.14 -23.91
CA MET A 1 31.51 10.15 -23.34
C MET A 1 30.80 10.84 -22.19
N THR A 2 29.65 11.43 -22.51
CA THR A 2 29.05 12.54 -21.79
C THR A 2 28.41 12.07 -20.49
N ARG A 3 28.74 12.75 -19.38
CA ARG A 3 28.03 12.65 -18.10
C ARG A 3 26.60 13.18 -18.30
N GLY A 4 25.63 12.58 -17.60
CA GLY A 4 24.18 12.69 -17.83
C GLY A 4 23.55 14.08 -17.68
N PRO A 5 22.22 14.12 -17.83
CA PRO A 5 21.41 14.45 -16.67
C PRO A 5 20.29 13.41 -16.48
N THR A 6 20.46 12.50 -15.53
CA THR A 6 19.34 11.67 -15.01
C THR A 6 18.70 12.42 -13.85
N GLU A 7 18.30 13.67 -14.08
CA GLU A 7 17.55 14.46 -13.11
C GLU A 7 16.17 14.74 -13.69
N ARG A 8 15.27 13.77 -13.53
CA ARG A 8 13.83 14.04 -13.50
C ARG A 8 13.25 13.26 -12.33
N LEU A 9 13.40 13.87 -11.16
CA LEU A 9 12.65 13.62 -9.94
C LEU A 9 11.20 13.23 -10.29
N ALA A 10 10.76 12.07 -9.83
CA ALA A 10 9.37 11.64 -9.93
C ALA A 10 8.46 12.65 -9.22
N PRO A 11 7.38 13.16 -9.85
CA PRO A 11 6.26 13.67 -9.07
C PRO A 11 5.53 12.46 -8.49
N ARG A 12 5.68 12.21 -7.18
CA ARG A 12 4.59 11.53 -6.46
C ARG A 12 3.40 12.50 -6.46
N PRO A 13 2.20 12.09 -6.86
CA PRO A 13 1.01 12.92 -6.74
C PRO A 13 0.79 13.27 -5.26
N SER A 14 0.64 14.57 -4.98
CA SER A 14 -0.09 15.03 -3.80
C SER A 14 -1.58 14.79 -4.07
N GLY A 15 -2.05 13.56 -3.83
CA GLY A 15 -3.43 13.14 -4.05
C GLY A 15 -3.77 11.98 -3.11
N SER A 16 -4.60 12.28 -2.13
CA SER A 16 -4.87 11.57 -0.87
C SER A 16 -5.43 10.13 -1.02
N PRO A 17 -5.23 9.20 -0.06
CA PRO A 17 -6.25 8.21 0.28
C PRO A 17 -7.24 8.86 1.29
N PRO A 18 -8.49 9.19 0.88
CA PRO A 18 -9.58 9.13 1.84
C PRO A 18 -10.93 8.85 1.15
N THR A 19 -11.54 7.72 1.46
CA THR A 19 -12.91 7.72 2.01
C THR A 19 -13.02 6.51 2.92
N ALA A 20 -12.26 6.50 4.02
CA ALA A 20 -12.89 6.05 5.24
C ALA A 20 -13.93 7.13 5.54
N THR A 21 -15.19 6.88 5.20
CA THR A 21 -16.28 7.61 5.86
C THR A 21 -16.00 7.45 7.36
N ASP A 22 -15.63 8.55 8.00
CA ASP A 22 -15.07 8.59 9.35
C ASP A 22 -13.65 8.00 9.51
N ALA A 23 -12.64 8.80 9.16
CA ALA A 23 -11.42 8.79 9.94
C ALA A 23 -11.79 9.16 11.38
N HIS A 24 -12.15 8.15 12.18
CA HIS A 24 -12.40 8.29 13.61
C HIS A 24 -11.06 8.61 14.28
N LEU A 25 -10.70 9.88 14.22
CA LEU A 25 -9.73 10.50 15.08
C LEU A 25 -10.47 10.79 16.38
N LEU A 26 -9.88 10.32 17.49
CA LEU A 26 -10.29 10.39 18.91
C LEU A 26 -11.00 9.09 19.36
N ASP A 27 -10.41 8.29 20.26
CA ASP A 27 -10.38 8.65 21.68
C ASP A 27 -9.07 8.24 22.40
N ALA A 28 -8.59 9.17 23.23
CA ALA A 28 -7.48 8.96 24.14
C ALA A 28 -7.99 8.33 25.47
N ALA A 29 -8.36 7.05 25.47
CA ALA A 29 -8.69 6.36 26.75
C ALA A 29 -8.64 4.82 26.79
N ASP A 30 -8.56 4.08 25.67
CA ASP A 30 -8.37 2.61 25.70
C ASP A 30 -7.38 2.19 24.61
N GLY A 31 -6.14 1.89 25.02
CA GLY A 31 -4.99 1.81 24.13
C GLY A 31 -4.97 0.58 23.21
N SER A 32 -5.56 0.70 22.02
CA SER A 32 -5.16 -0.11 20.86
C SER A 32 -5.29 0.70 19.56
N ILE A 33 -4.27 1.52 19.28
CA ILE A 33 -4.09 2.22 18.00
C ILE A 33 -3.24 1.30 17.10
N CYS A 34 -3.89 0.50 16.28
CA CYS A 34 -3.25 -0.53 15.44
C CYS A 34 -3.86 -0.53 14.03
N MET A 35 -3.70 0.59 13.32
CA MET A 35 -3.92 0.65 11.87
C MET A 35 -2.62 1.01 11.18
N SER A 36 -1.77 -0.01 11.00
CA SER A 36 -0.48 0.06 10.30
C SER A 36 -0.50 -0.72 8.97
N VAL A 37 -1.65 -0.80 8.32
CA VAL A 37 -1.77 -1.46 7.01
C VAL A 37 -1.23 -0.51 5.94
N ARG A 38 -0.28 -0.99 5.14
CA ARG A 38 0.33 -0.25 4.01
C ARG A 38 0.20 -1.05 2.73
N LEU A 39 -0.27 -0.41 1.66
CA LEU A 39 -0.42 -0.99 0.33
C LEU A 39 0.52 -0.31 -0.67
N TYR A 40 1.48 -1.05 -1.20
CA TYR A 40 2.32 -0.60 -2.31
C TYR A 40 1.58 -0.83 -3.63
N ALA A 41 1.31 0.25 -4.36
CA ALA A 41 0.50 0.23 -5.57
C ALA A 41 1.17 0.98 -6.73
N LEU A 42 0.81 0.60 -7.96
CA LEU A 42 1.17 1.31 -9.18
C LEU A 42 -0.10 1.85 -9.83
N ASP A 43 -0.02 3.08 -10.32
CA ASP A 43 -1.10 3.73 -11.07
C ASP A 43 -1.52 2.90 -12.29
N GLY A 44 -2.83 2.75 -12.49
CA GLY A 44 -3.42 1.96 -13.58
C GLY A 44 -3.22 0.44 -13.51
N CYS A 45 -2.79 -0.10 -12.35
CA CYS A 45 -2.66 -1.55 -12.17
C CYS A 45 -3.98 -2.19 -11.71
N PRO A 46 -4.61 -3.07 -12.50
CA PRO A 46 -5.91 -3.67 -12.16
C PRO A 46 -5.85 -4.51 -10.87
N PHE A 47 -4.74 -5.20 -10.63
CA PHE A 47 -4.54 -5.99 -9.42
C PHE A 47 -4.43 -5.13 -8.16
N CYS A 48 -3.91 -3.90 -8.28
CA CYS A 48 -3.85 -2.97 -7.16
C CYS A 48 -5.24 -2.41 -6.82
N GLU A 49 -6.05 -2.16 -7.86
CA GLU A 49 -7.45 -1.73 -7.71
C GLU A 49 -8.29 -2.78 -7.00
N THR A 50 -8.16 -4.06 -7.36
CA THR A 50 -8.88 -5.14 -6.66
C THR A 50 -8.57 -5.20 -5.16
N VAL A 51 -7.29 -5.01 -4.78
CA VAL A 51 -6.89 -4.99 -3.37
C VAL A 51 -7.42 -3.73 -2.66
N HIS A 52 -7.38 -2.58 -3.34
CA HIS A 52 -7.94 -1.33 -2.85
C HIS A 52 -9.44 -1.44 -2.54
N GLU A 53 -10.20 -2.03 -3.47
CA GLU A 53 -11.63 -2.30 -3.30
C GLU A 53 -11.88 -3.24 -2.12
N ALA A 54 -11.14 -4.37 -2.02
CA ALA A 54 -11.31 -5.30 -0.92
C ALA A 54 -11.05 -4.65 0.47
N LEU A 55 -10.01 -3.82 0.58
CA LEU A 55 -9.73 -3.08 1.82
C LEU A 55 -10.83 -2.06 2.14
N ASN A 56 -11.36 -1.38 1.12
CA ASN A 56 -12.44 -0.41 1.28
C ASN A 56 -13.76 -1.08 1.68
N ASP A 57 -14.10 -2.20 1.05
CA ASP A 57 -15.29 -2.98 1.35
C ASP A 57 -15.24 -3.58 2.76
N ALA A 58 -14.05 -3.96 3.22
CA ALA A 58 -13.80 -4.40 4.59
C ALA A 58 -13.76 -3.24 5.62
N GLY A 59 -13.82 -1.97 5.18
CA GLY A 59 -13.75 -0.81 6.07
C GLY A 59 -12.40 -0.65 6.78
N VAL A 60 -11.33 -1.24 6.23
CA VAL A 60 -9.98 -1.20 6.80
C VAL A 60 -9.32 0.13 6.42
N ALA A 61 -8.79 0.87 7.39
CA ALA A 61 -7.94 2.02 7.06
C ALA A 61 -6.51 1.54 6.76
N TYR A 62 -5.94 2.09 5.69
CA TYR A 62 -4.59 1.78 5.25
C TYR A 62 -3.95 3.00 4.58
N GLU A 63 -2.63 3.01 4.55
CA GLU A 63 -1.85 3.96 3.77
C GLU A 63 -1.49 3.35 2.41
N MET A 64 -1.63 4.13 1.34
CA MET A 64 -1.20 3.71 0.01
C MET A 64 0.13 4.35 -0.35
N GLU A 65 1.11 3.53 -0.73
CA GLU A 65 2.40 3.98 -1.21
C GLU A 65 2.55 3.74 -2.71
N TRP A 66 2.53 4.83 -3.48
CA TRP A 66 2.73 4.78 -4.92
C TRP A 66 4.18 4.49 -5.28
N VAL A 67 4.39 3.47 -6.11
CA VAL A 67 5.71 3.06 -6.58
C VAL A 67 6.01 3.64 -7.96
N GLY A 68 7.30 3.80 -8.26
CA GLY A 68 7.74 4.23 -9.58
C GLY A 68 7.30 3.25 -10.69
N ALA A 69 6.98 3.80 -11.87
CA ALA A 69 6.57 3.01 -13.02
C ALA A 69 7.64 2.00 -13.44
N LEU A 70 8.91 2.42 -13.40
CA LEU A 70 10.05 1.57 -13.74
C LEU A 70 10.23 0.48 -12.69
N HIS A 71 10.08 -0.78 -13.13
CA HIS A 71 10.23 -1.95 -12.26
C HIS A 71 11.58 -1.96 -11.53
N SER A 72 12.67 -1.53 -12.18
CA SER A 72 14.01 -1.46 -11.57
C SER A 72 14.12 -0.47 -10.41
N GLU A 73 13.26 0.55 -10.35
CA GLU A 73 13.33 1.62 -9.34
C GLU A 73 12.55 1.30 -8.05
N ARG A 74 11.79 0.20 -8.04
CA ARG A 74 10.97 -0.24 -6.89
C ARG A 74 11.82 -0.88 -5.78
N ASN A 75 12.88 -0.21 -5.36
CA ASN A 75 13.83 -0.73 -4.38
C ASN A 75 13.21 -0.86 -2.99
N GLU A 76 12.26 0.01 -2.62
CA GLU A 76 11.51 -0.12 -1.36
C GLU A 76 10.71 -1.42 -1.33
N VAL A 77 9.92 -1.67 -2.38
CA VAL A 77 9.15 -2.89 -2.54
C VAL A 77 10.06 -4.12 -2.45
N LYS A 78 11.24 -4.07 -3.09
CA LYS A 78 12.24 -5.16 -3.01
C LYS A 78 12.73 -5.39 -1.60
N ARG A 79 12.95 -4.32 -0.84
CA ARG A 79 13.44 -4.38 0.53
C ARG A 79 12.40 -4.99 1.47
N VAL A 80 11.13 -4.62 1.34
CA VAL A 80 10.06 -5.09 2.24
C VAL A 80 9.55 -6.48 1.87
N SER A 81 9.32 -6.75 0.58
CA SER A 81 8.67 -7.99 0.11
C SER A 81 9.63 -9.04 -0.46
N GLY A 82 10.90 -8.70 -0.64
CA GLY A 82 11.83 -9.55 -1.37
C GLY A 82 11.60 -9.56 -2.89
N GLN A 83 10.71 -8.74 -3.45
CA GLN A 83 10.48 -8.61 -4.90
C GLN A 83 10.06 -7.20 -5.33
N ARG A 84 9.98 -6.93 -6.64
CA ARG A 84 9.59 -5.62 -7.19
C ARG A 84 8.19 -5.60 -7.81
N GLY A 85 7.48 -6.72 -7.71
CA GLY A 85 6.07 -6.83 -8.12
C GLY A 85 5.17 -6.03 -7.17
N VAL A 86 4.05 -5.56 -7.70
CA VAL A 86 2.94 -4.96 -6.94
C VAL A 86 1.64 -5.64 -7.40
N PRO A 87 0.61 -5.72 -6.55
CA PRO A 87 0.49 -5.15 -5.21
C PRO A 87 1.32 -5.86 -4.12
N VAL A 88 1.66 -5.12 -3.07
CA VAL A 88 2.22 -5.67 -1.82
C VAL A 88 1.50 -5.03 -0.63
N LEU A 89 0.98 -5.86 0.28
CA LEU A 89 0.40 -5.42 1.54
C LEU A 89 1.37 -5.69 2.68
N VAL A 90 1.52 -4.71 3.57
CA VAL A 90 2.23 -4.81 4.85
C VAL A 90 1.21 -4.53 5.94
N ASP A 91 1.11 -5.39 6.94
CA ASP A 91 0.33 -5.20 8.16
C ASP A 91 1.33 -5.31 9.31
N GLU A 92 1.71 -4.17 9.89
CA GLU A 92 2.77 -4.13 10.92
C GLU A 92 2.26 -4.65 12.27
N ASP A 93 0.96 -4.56 12.52
CA ASP A 93 0.31 -5.05 13.74
C ASP A 93 0.38 -6.58 13.84
N ARG A 94 0.30 -7.27 12.70
CA ARG A 94 0.41 -8.73 12.62
C ARG A 94 1.77 -9.22 12.11
N GLY A 95 2.68 -8.30 11.76
CA GLY A 95 3.98 -8.63 11.18
C GLY A 95 3.88 -9.35 9.83
N VAL A 96 2.82 -9.06 9.07
CA VAL A 96 2.56 -9.70 7.77
C VAL A 96 3.10 -8.83 6.65
N THR A 97 3.80 -9.44 5.70
CA THR A 97 4.11 -8.84 4.40
C THR A 97 3.75 -9.85 3.33
N MET A 98 2.85 -9.45 2.43
CA MET A 98 2.24 -10.34 1.46
C MET A 98 2.23 -9.70 0.07
N ALA A 99 2.45 -10.53 -0.93
CA ALA A 99 2.31 -10.17 -2.34
C ALA A 99 1.29 -11.13 -2.99
N GLU A 100 0.98 -10.89 -4.26
CA GLU A 100 -0.11 -11.51 -5.02
C GLU A 100 -1.48 -11.01 -4.61
N SER A 101 -2.20 -10.36 -5.53
CA SER A 101 -3.48 -9.71 -5.24
C SER A 101 -4.52 -10.67 -4.69
N ALA A 102 -4.63 -11.89 -5.23
CA ALA A 102 -5.61 -12.88 -4.75
C ALA A 102 -5.38 -13.28 -3.29
N ASN A 103 -4.11 -13.49 -2.90
CA ASN A 103 -3.77 -13.81 -1.51
C ASN A 103 -4.06 -12.62 -0.58
N ILE A 104 -3.76 -11.40 -1.05
CA ILE A 104 -4.03 -10.19 -0.28
C ILE A 104 -5.53 -10.01 -0.07
N VAL A 105 -6.36 -10.18 -1.10
CA VAL A 105 -7.82 -10.09 -0.97
C VAL A 105 -8.34 -11.13 0.02
N GLU A 106 -7.91 -12.39 -0.11
CA GLU A 106 -8.28 -13.43 0.85
C GLU A 106 -7.86 -13.08 2.28
N TYR A 107 -6.65 -12.51 2.45
CA TYR A 107 -6.17 -12.08 3.76
C TYR A 107 -7.07 -10.99 4.35
N VAL A 108 -7.45 -9.99 3.55
CA VAL A 108 -8.36 -8.92 3.96
C VAL A 108 -9.71 -9.50 4.39
N GLU A 109 -10.34 -10.31 3.54
CA GLU A 109 -11.66 -10.88 3.80
C GLU A 109 -11.69 -11.81 5.03
N ARG A 110 -10.60 -12.53 5.30
CA ARG A 110 -10.56 -13.54 6.37
C ARG A 110 -10.00 -13.03 7.69
N THR A 111 -9.23 -11.94 7.67
CA THR A 111 -8.42 -11.50 8.81
C THR A 111 -8.71 -10.07 9.24
N LEU A 112 -9.12 -9.21 8.30
CA LEU A 112 -9.28 -7.78 8.54
C LEU A 112 -10.73 -7.29 8.46
N ALA A 113 -11.61 -7.99 7.73
CA ALA A 113 -13.06 -7.77 7.73
C ALA A 113 -13.72 -8.26 9.02
#